data_AF-A0A819P8W8-F1
#
_entry.id   AF-A0A819P8W8-F1
#
_cell.length_a   1.000
_cell.length_b   1.000
_cell.length_c   1.000
_cell.angle_alpha   90.00
_cell.angle_beta   90.00
_cell.angle_gamma   90.00
#
_symmetry.space_group_name_H-M   'P 1'
#
loop_
_entity.id
_entity.type
_entity.pdbx_description
1 polymer ?
#
loop_
_entity_poly.entity_id
_entity_poly.type
_entity_poly.pdbx_seq_one_letter_code
_entity_poly.pdbx_strand_id
1 'polypeptide(L)' 'EWQPLFYINVDEFRFIPRIQRINELEAGTRAKIKLYERLTKLFESQGLNIKIPTVEKETLDLAKLHNPCPLNRLKIAD' A
#
# COMPACT_ATOMS: atom_id res chain seq x y z
N GLU A 1 -4.29 3.40 43.75
CA GLU A 1 -3.56 3.23 42.48
C GLU A 1 -4.07 1.97 41.80
N TRP A 2 -4.39 2.05 40.51
CA TRP A 2 -5.01 0.94 39.80
C TRP A 2 -3.95 0.18 39.02
N GLN A 3 -3.86 -1.13 39.26
CA GLN A 3 -2.93 -2.06 38.60
C GLN A 3 -3.72 -3.29 38.15
N PRO A 4 -4.21 -3.32 36.90
CA PRO A 4 -4.94 -4.48 36.40
C PRO A 4 -4.00 -5.67 36.23
N LEU A 5 -4.49 -6.85 36.61
CA LEU A 5 -3.78 -8.11 36.41
C LEU A 5 -3.92 -8.57 34.96
N PHE A 6 -2.83 -9.06 34.37
CA PHE A 6 -2.84 -9.67 33.05
C PHE A 6 -3.23 -11.14 33.17
N TYR A 7 -4.39 -11.53 32.61
CA TYR A 7 -4.96 -12.87 32.79
C TYR A 7 -4.45 -13.90 31.76
N ILE A 8 -3.76 -13.46 30.71
CA ILE A 8 -3.32 -14.35 29.62
C ILE A 8 -2.01 -15.04 30.03
N ASN A 9 -1.99 -16.37 29.94
CA ASN A 9 -0.79 -17.17 30.13
C ASN A 9 0.16 -16.97 28.94
N VAL A 10 1.30 -16.34 29.20
CA VAL A 10 2.30 -15.98 28.19
C VAL A 10 2.97 -17.22 27.59
N ASP A 11 3.05 -18.32 28.34
CA ASP A 11 3.73 -19.56 27.91
C ASP A 11 2.90 -20.36 26.90
N GLU A 12 1.57 -20.16 26.90
CA GLU A 12 0.63 -20.82 25.99
C GLU A 12 0.23 -19.94 24.80
N PHE A 13 0.49 -18.64 24.87
CA PHE A 13 0.07 -17.68 23.85
C PHE A 13 0.96 -17.76 22.61
N ARG A 14 0.43 -18.35 21.53
CA ARG A 14 1.07 -18.37 20.21
C ARG A 14 0.36 -17.42 19.27
N PHE A 15 1.13 -16.58 18.59
CA PHE A 15 0.63 -15.73 17.51
C PHE A 15 1.57 -15.81 16.31
N ILE A 16 1.03 -15.53 15.13
CA ILE A 16 1.82 -15.41 13.90
C ILE A 16 2.28 -13.95 13.81
N PRO A 17 3.58 -13.66 13.92
CA PRO A 17 4.06 -12.28 13.82
C PRO A 17 3.86 -11.76 12.40
N ARG A 18 3.46 -10.49 12.29
CA ARG A 18 3.41 -9.82 10.99
C ARG A 18 4.82 -9.40 10.60
N ILE A 19 5.32 -9.89 9.48
CA ILE A 19 6.58 -9.43 8.90
C ILE A 19 6.36 -8.03 8.32
N GLN A 20 7.00 -7.01 8.91
CA GLN A 20 6.92 -5.64 8.42
C GLN A 20 8.19 -5.28 7.64
N ARG A 21 8.07 -5.21 6.31
CA ARG A 21 9.18 -4.87 5.42
C ARG A 21 9.28 -3.36 5.22
N ILE A 22 9.93 -2.69 6.15
CA ILE A 22 10.00 -1.22 6.24
C ILE A 22 10.53 -0.59 4.94
N ASN A 23 11.60 -1.16 4.37
CA ASN A 23 12.24 -0.63 3.15
C ASN A 23 11.37 -0.84 1.90
N GLU A 24 10.63 -1.94 1.82
CA GLU A 24 9.71 -2.19 0.70
C GLU A 24 8.47 -1.29 0.79
N LEU A 25 7.97 -1.06 2.00
CA LEU A 25 6.83 -0.17 2.25
C LEU A 25 7.18 1.28 1.89
N GLU A 26 8.37 1.72 2.27
CA GLU A 26 8.87 3.05 1.94
C GLU A 26 9.18 3.19 0.44
N ALA A 27 9.83 2.20 -0.17
CA ALA A 27 10.14 2.19 -1.59
C ALA A 27 8.86 2.22 -2.46
N GLY A 28 7.82 1.49 -2.07
CA GLY A 28 6.52 1.51 -2.75
C GLY A 28 5.85 2.89 -2.69
N THR A 29 5.89 3.53 -1.52
CA THR A 29 5.36 4.88 -1.33
C THR A 29 6.14 5.90 -2.17
N ARG A 30 7.48 5.84 -2.14
CA ARG A 30 8.35 6.72 -2.94
C ARG A 30 8.14 6.54 -4.44
N ALA A 31 8.00 5.30 -4.92
CA ALA A 31 7.72 5.02 -6.32
C ALA A 31 6.36 5.58 -6.77
N LYS A 32 5.33 5.46 -5.91
CA LYS A 32 4.00 6.03 -6.14
C LYS A 32 4.04 7.54 -6.24
N ILE A 33 4.68 8.23 -5.29
CA ILE A 33 4.83 9.69 -5.30
C ILE A 33 5.56 10.14 -6.58
N LYS A 34 6.67 9.49 -6.94
CA LYS A 34 7.44 9.80 -8.15
C LYS A 34 6.63 9.61 -9.45
N LEU A 35 5.74 8.63 -9.49
CA LEU A 35 4.85 8.43 -10.63
C LEU A 35 3.87 9.60 -10.76
N TYR A 36 3.22 10.00 -9.67
CA TYR A 36 2.31 11.15 -9.69
C TYR A 36 3.02 12.43 -10.09
N GLU A 37 4.22 12.69 -9.58
CA GLU A 37 5.02 13.85 -10.00
C GLU A 37 5.31 13.86 -11.50
N ARG A 38 5.64 12.71 -12.09
CA ARG A 38 5.88 12.58 -13.53
C ARG A 38 4.62 12.80 -14.34
N LEU A 39 3.49 12.24 -13.88
CA LEU A 39 2.20 12.42 -14.53
C LEU A 39 1.80 13.90 -14.49
N THR A 40 1.80 14.54 -13.33
CA THR A 40 1.47 15.97 -13.21
C THR A 40 2.27 16.82 -14.20
N LYS A 41 3.61 16.65 -14.24
CA LYS A 41 4.48 17.36 -15.18
C LYS A 41 4.14 17.10 -16.66
N LEU A 42 3.77 15.86 -17.00
CA LEU A 42 3.41 15.49 -18.36
C LEU A 42 2.16 16.22 -18.83
N PHE A 43 1.12 16.29 -18.00
CA PHE A 43 -0.12 16.95 -18.39
C PHE A 43 -0.02 18.48 -18.31
N GLU A 44 0.76 19.02 -17.36
CA GLU A 44 1.14 20.43 -17.35
C GLU A 44 1.86 20.82 -18.65
N SER A 45 2.78 19.97 -19.14
CA SER A 45 3.47 20.20 -20.42
C SER A 45 2.52 20.18 -21.63
N GLN A 46 1.37 19.52 -21.52
CA GLN A 46 0.35 19.43 -22.54
C GLN A 46 -0.73 20.52 -22.39
N GLY A 47 -0.65 21.37 -21.36
CA GLY A 47 -1.67 22.39 -21.05
C GLY A 47 -3.00 21.81 -20.55
N LEU A 48 -3.00 20.53 -20.15
CA LEU A 48 -4.19 19.82 -19.67
C LEU A 48 -4.20 19.80 -18.13
N ASN A 49 -5.35 20.10 -17.54
CA ASN A 49 -5.54 19.98 -16.10
C ASN A 49 -6.04 18.57 -15.76
N ILE A 50 -5.19 17.74 -15.12
CA ILE A 50 -5.60 16.40 -14.65
C ILE A 50 -6.61 16.55 -13.51
N LYS A 51 -7.79 15.98 -13.70
CA LYS A 51 -8.66 15.59 -12.59
C LYS A 51 -8.60 14.07 -12.46
N ILE A 52 -8.04 13.59 -11.35
CA ILE A 52 -8.01 12.15 -11.07
C ILE A 52 -9.46 11.71 -10.79
N PRO A 53 -10.02 10.75 -11.54
CA PRO A 53 -11.37 10.27 -11.30
C PRO A 53 -11.45 9.48 -10.00
N THR A 54 -12.57 9.62 -9.30
CA THR A 54 -12.90 8.82 -8.12
C THR A 54 -13.67 7.57 -8.56
N VAL A 55 -13.22 6.38 -8.16
CA VAL A 55 -13.88 5.10 -8.43
C VAL A 55 -14.28 4.51 -7.09
N GLU A 56 -15.54 4.08 -6.94
CA GLU A 56 -16.05 3.48 -5.69
C GLU A 56 -15.80 4.33 -4.42
N LYS A 57 -15.89 5.67 -4.55
CA LYS A 57 -15.64 6.65 -3.47
C LYS A 57 -14.17 6.81 -3.06
N GLU A 58 -13.23 6.12 -3.71
CA GLU A 58 -11.79 6.29 -3.50
C GLU A 58 -11.12 6.91 -4.73
N THR A 59 -10.04 7.66 -4.52
CA THR A 59 -9.26 8.24 -5.63
C THR A 59 -8.53 7.13 -6.39
N LEU A 60 -8.62 7.13 -7.72
CA LEU A 60 -8.02 6.09 -8.55
C LEU A 60 -6.50 5.99 -8.31
N ASP A 61 -6.06 4.81 -7.87
CA ASP A 61 -4.63 4.53 -7.66
C ASP A 61 -3.93 4.21 -8.98
N LEU A 62 -3.43 5.25 -9.64
CA LEU A 62 -2.72 5.15 -10.92
C LEU A 62 -1.44 4.29 -10.83
N ALA A 63 -0.82 4.18 -9.65
CA ALA A 63 0.37 3.35 -9.46
C ALA A 63 0.04 1.84 -9.50
N LYS A 64 -1.14 1.46 -8.99
CA LYS A 64 -1.63 0.08 -9.10
C LYS A 64 -2.07 -0.29 -10.53
N LEU A 65 -2.54 0.68 -11.30
CA LEU A 65 -2.92 0.48 -12.70
C LEU A 65 -1.70 0.43 -13.64
N HIS A 66 -0.69 1.27 -13.38
CA HIS A 66 0.54 1.34 -14.19
C HIS A 66 1.44 0.12 -14.03
N ASN A 67 1.45 -0.50 -12.85
CA ASN A 67 2.03 -1.82 -12.69
C ASN A 67 0.96 -2.85 -13.04
N PRO A 68 0.93 -3.42 -14.26
CA PRO A 68 0.21 -4.67 -14.49
C PRO A 68 0.89 -5.70 -13.59
N CYS A 69 0.32 -5.92 -12.41
CA CYS A 69 0.71 -7.06 -11.60
C CYS A 69 0.52 -8.28 -12.52
N PRO A 70 1.55 -9.10 -12.77
CA PRO A 70 1.34 -10.33 -13.50
C PRO A 70 0.29 -11.10 -12.69
N LEU A 71 -0.86 -11.38 -13.30
CA LEU A 71 -2.00 -12.12 -12.75
C LEU A 71 -1.64 -13.58 -12.34
N ASN A 72 -0.36 -13.91 -12.17
CA ASN A 72 0.17 -15.25 -11.90
C ASN A 72 0.99 -15.33 -10.61
N ARG A 73 0.59 -14.61 -9.56
CA ARG A 73 1.07 -14.93 -8.19
C ARG A 73 -0.08 -15.20 -7.23
N LEU A 74 -1.10 -15.90 -7.73
CA LEU A 74 -1.84 -16.88 -6.94
C LEU A 74 -1.26 -18.26 -7.30
N LYS A 75 0.00 -18.51 -6.90
CA LYS A 75 0.45 -19.91 -6.80
C LYS A 75 -0.23 -20.47 -5.56
N ILE A 76 -1.27 -21.25 -5.83
CA ILE A 76 -1.72 -22.46 -5.13
C ILE A 76 -0.97 -22.65 -3.82
N ALA A 77 -1.69 -22.44 -2.72
CA ALA A 77 -1.32 -23.00 -1.44
C ALA A 77 -1.49 -24.53 -1.56
N ASP A 78 -0.36 -25.24 -1.53
CA ASP A 78 -0.29 -26.61 -1.02
C ASP A 78 0.03 -26.53 0.48
#